data_AF-A0A835QJH0-F1
#
_entry.id   AF-A0A835QJH0-F1
#
_cell.length_a   1.000
_cell.length_b   1.000
_cell.length_c   1.000
_cell.angle_alpha   90.00
_cell.angle_beta   90.00
_cell.angle_gamma   90.00
#
_symmetry.space_group_name_H-M   'P 1'
#
loop_
_entity.id
_entity.type
_entity.pdbx_description
1 polymer ?
#
loop_
_entity_poly.entity_id
_entity_poly.type
_entity_poly.pdbx_seq_one_letter_code
_entity_poly.pdbx_strand_id
1 'polypeptide(L)'
;MVFEADPVAGRSAYEALEDTRKEIEDITSKILFIKKEGKHKAELRELTTQMSLLFIKLRQLNRTILVEEDRIKAETEIAKAPVDFTTLQLHNLMYEKNHYLKGIKTCRDFRSKYPDIELVPEEEYFKNAPDDIKGKVLATDATHDLMLKRLNYELLQRKELCKLHEKLELHKRSLVEAIANRKKFLSSLPSHLKSLKKASLPVQQQLGILHTKKLKQHSAAELLPPPLYILYSQLLAQKEAFDEKIEMEITGSVKDAQAFSQQQANKENGLSTNMDVEDEAPDEDEGIQRRRKRPKKNLIKGICDQDGIQQSHPLKVIVHIFDDEDSQAKPLNLMTLKFEYLVKLNVVCVGVEETDHGSYDILCNLFP
;
A
#
# COMPACT_ATOMS: atom_id res chain seq x y z
N MET A 1 6.23 52.96 -60.25
CA MET A 1 6.30 54.28 -60.93
C MET A 1 6.33 55.32 -59.83
N VAL A 2 7.50 55.93 -59.61
CA VAL A 2 7.66 57.05 -58.70
C VAL A 2 6.98 58.23 -59.39
N PHE A 3 5.87 58.71 -58.83
CA PHE A 3 5.29 59.98 -59.25
C PHE A 3 6.20 61.07 -58.69
N GLU A 4 7.15 61.53 -59.51
CA GLU A 4 7.79 62.82 -59.33
C GLU A 4 6.69 63.89 -59.42
N ALA A 5 6.23 64.35 -58.26
CA ALA A 5 5.42 65.55 -58.17
C ALA A 5 6.31 66.71 -58.62
N ASP A 6 6.07 67.24 -59.82
CA ASP A 6 6.77 68.41 -60.36
C ASP A 6 6.65 69.59 -59.37
N PRO A 7 7.72 69.91 -58.61
CA PRO A 7 7.68 71.00 -57.63
C PRO A 7 7.85 72.38 -58.29
N VAL A 8 7.97 72.41 -59.62
CA VAL A 8 8.40 73.58 -60.40
C VAL A 8 7.27 74.59 -60.61
N ALA A 9 6.02 74.13 -60.75
CA ALA A 9 4.88 75.02 -60.99
C ALA A 9 4.49 75.86 -59.75
N GLY A 10 4.51 75.24 -58.55
CA GLY A 10 4.19 75.91 -57.29
C GLY A 10 5.24 76.93 -56.85
N ARG A 11 6.53 76.66 -57.13
CA ARG A 11 7.63 77.61 -56.86
C ARG A 11 7.51 78.87 -57.71
N SER A 12 7.18 78.72 -59.00
CA SER A 12 6.98 79.86 -59.90
C SER A 12 5.80 80.76 -59.48
N ALA A 13 4.69 80.19 -59.01
CA ALA A 13 3.54 80.97 -58.52
C ALA A 13 3.82 81.66 -57.18
N TYR A 14 4.59 81.02 -56.29
CA TYR A 14 5.00 81.60 -55.01
C TYR A 14 6.04 82.72 -55.19
N GLU A 15 6.99 82.54 -56.11
CA GLU A 15 7.95 83.59 -56.51
C GLU A 15 7.22 84.78 -57.15
N ALA A 16 6.26 84.53 -58.05
CA ALA A 16 5.43 85.60 -58.64
C ALA A 16 4.54 86.32 -57.61
N LEU A 17 4.08 85.62 -56.56
CA LEU A 17 3.36 86.21 -55.44
C LEU A 17 4.26 87.14 -54.62
N GLU A 18 5.49 86.71 -54.35
CA GLU A 18 6.48 87.51 -53.63
C GLU A 18 6.92 88.75 -54.42
N ASP A 19 7.11 88.61 -55.74
CA ASP A 19 7.45 89.73 -56.61
C ASP A 19 6.30 90.75 -56.72
N THR A 20 5.05 90.28 -56.87
CA THR A 20 3.88 91.18 -56.89
C THR A 20 3.66 91.87 -55.56
N ARG A 21 3.96 91.21 -54.45
CA ARG A 21 3.95 91.83 -53.12
C ARG A 21 4.96 92.97 -53.03
N LYS A 22 6.21 92.75 -53.45
CA LYS A 22 7.26 93.77 -53.45
C LYS A 22 6.89 94.96 -54.36
N GLU A 23 6.35 94.70 -55.54
CA GLU A 23 5.87 95.73 -56.47
C GLU A 23 4.72 96.57 -55.84
N ILE A 24 3.81 95.92 -55.11
CA ILE A 24 2.74 96.60 -54.36
C ILE A 24 3.31 97.47 -53.23
N GLU A 25 4.27 96.96 -52.46
CA GLU A 25 4.94 97.69 -51.36
C GLU A 25 5.71 98.92 -51.89
N ASP A 26 6.37 98.80 -53.03
CA ASP A 26 7.08 99.89 -53.71
C ASP A 26 6.13 100.98 -54.24
N ILE A 27 5.04 100.59 -54.91
CA ILE A 27 4.03 101.56 -55.40
C ILE A 27 3.34 102.25 -54.22
N THR A 28 3.03 101.52 -53.15
CA THR A 28 2.43 102.09 -51.93
C THR A 28 3.35 103.12 -51.28
N SER A 29 4.66 102.83 -51.23
CA SER A 29 5.67 103.76 -50.71
C SER A 29 5.77 105.05 -51.55
N LYS A 30 5.70 104.93 -52.89
CA LYS A 30 5.67 106.08 -53.81
C LYS A 30 4.38 106.92 -53.67
N ILE A 31 3.23 106.27 -53.55
CA ILE A 31 1.94 106.94 -53.29
C ILE A 31 1.98 107.70 -51.96
N LEU A 32 2.54 107.11 -50.90
CA LEU A 32 2.67 107.74 -49.59
C LEU A 32 3.59 108.98 -49.65
N PHE A 33 4.69 108.90 -50.40
CA PHE A 33 5.63 110.00 -50.61
C PHE A 33 4.97 111.19 -51.35
N ILE A 34 4.32 110.93 -52.49
CA ILE A 34 3.64 111.97 -53.28
C ILE A 34 2.48 112.62 -52.50
N LYS A 35 1.77 111.84 -51.67
CA LYS A 35 0.70 112.35 -50.80
C LYS A 35 1.21 113.27 -49.68
N LYS A 36 2.48 113.11 -49.25
CA LYS A 36 3.14 114.02 -48.29
C LYS A 36 3.62 115.33 -48.94
N GLU A 37 4.03 115.30 -50.21
CA GLU A 37 4.55 116.48 -50.92
C GLU A 37 3.47 117.35 -51.62
N GLY A 38 2.28 116.80 -51.85
CA GLY A 38 1.04 117.58 -52.07
C GLY A 38 0.80 118.22 -53.44
N LYS A 39 1.56 117.88 -54.51
CA LYS A 39 1.51 118.67 -55.76
C LYS A 39 1.10 117.94 -57.07
N HIS A 40 0.96 116.62 -57.12
CA HIS A 40 0.76 115.89 -58.39
C HIS A 40 -0.46 114.96 -58.40
N LYS A 41 -1.67 115.50 -58.70
CA LYS A 41 -2.93 114.72 -58.79
C LYS A 41 -2.99 113.75 -59.99
N ALA A 42 -2.26 114.01 -61.06
CA ALA A 42 -2.24 113.16 -62.25
C ALA A 42 -1.41 111.88 -62.03
N GLU A 43 -0.20 112.01 -61.49
CA GLU A 43 0.69 110.89 -61.13
C GLU A 43 0.06 109.97 -60.06
N LEU A 44 -0.69 110.56 -59.12
CA LEU A 44 -1.43 109.77 -58.12
C LEU A 44 -2.50 108.87 -58.77
N ARG A 45 -3.20 109.35 -59.82
CA ARG A 45 -4.21 108.54 -60.53
C ARG A 45 -3.55 107.39 -61.29
N GLU A 46 -2.43 107.65 -61.95
CA GLU A 46 -1.67 106.61 -62.67
C GLU A 46 -1.13 105.54 -61.73
N LEU A 47 -0.52 105.92 -60.61
CA LEU A 47 -0.06 104.97 -59.58
C LEU A 47 -1.22 104.18 -58.96
N THR A 48 -2.40 104.80 -58.78
CA THR A 48 -3.60 104.11 -58.30
C THR A 48 -4.10 103.07 -59.32
N THR A 49 -4.03 103.37 -60.62
CA THR A 49 -4.33 102.41 -61.68
C THR A 49 -3.32 101.26 -61.71
N GLN A 50 -2.02 101.54 -61.59
CA GLN A 50 -0.97 100.50 -61.51
C GLN A 50 -1.17 99.60 -60.29
N MET A 51 -1.47 100.18 -59.12
CA MET A 51 -1.81 99.44 -57.89
C MET A 51 -3.05 98.54 -58.09
N SER A 52 -4.09 99.04 -58.75
CA SER A 52 -5.31 98.27 -59.04
C SER A 52 -5.04 97.08 -59.96
N LEU A 53 -4.16 97.23 -60.96
CA LEU A 53 -3.71 96.15 -61.84
C LEU A 53 -2.91 95.09 -61.06
N LEU A 54 -2.03 95.51 -60.13
CA LEU A 54 -1.30 94.58 -59.26
C LEU A 54 -2.25 93.80 -58.33
N PHE A 55 -3.30 94.43 -57.80
CA PHE A 55 -4.30 93.71 -57.01
C PHE A 55 -5.09 92.68 -57.83
N ILE A 56 -5.37 92.96 -59.11
CA ILE A 56 -6.00 91.99 -60.02
C ILE A 56 -5.03 90.82 -60.27
N LYS A 57 -3.74 91.10 -60.52
CA LYS A 57 -2.69 90.08 -60.67
C LYS A 57 -2.56 89.22 -59.40
N LEU A 58 -2.57 89.83 -58.22
CA LEU A 58 -2.56 89.14 -56.93
C LEU A 58 -3.78 88.22 -56.74
N ARG A 59 -4.99 88.71 -57.05
CA ARG A 59 -6.22 87.89 -57.00
C ARG A 59 -6.17 86.72 -57.97
N GLN A 60 -5.60 86.93 -59.17
CA GLN A 60 -5.41 85.87 -60.15
C GLN A 60 -4.41 84.82 -59.66
N LEU A 61 -3.26 85.23 -59.13
CA LEU A 61 -2.26 84.32 -58.56
C LEU A 61 -2.84 83.51 -57.39
N ASN A 62 -3.56 84.14 -56.47
CA ASN A 62 -4.21 83.45 -55.36
C ASN A 62 -5.23 82.40 -55.86
N ARG A 63 -6.03 82.75 -56.88
CA ARG A 63 -6.95 81.79 -57.51
C ARG A 63 -6.21 80.61 -58.14
N THR A 64 -5.10 80.85 -58.83
CA THR A 64 -4.29 79.78 -59.43
C THR A 64 -3.72 78.85 -58.36
N ILE A 65 -3.22 79.39 -57.24
CA ILE A 65 -2.70 78.60 -56.12
C ILE A 65 -3.81 77.74 -55.50
N LEU A 66 -4.98 78.32 -55.23
CA LEU A 66 -6.11 77.58 -54.65
C LEU A 66 -6.60 76.46 -55.57
N VAL A 67 -6.67 76.70 -56.88
CA VAL A 67 -7.04 75.67 -57.87
C VAL A 67 -6.02 74.53 -57.90
N GLU A 68 -4.72 74.84 -57.81
CA GLU A 68 -3.70 73.78 -57.73
C GLU A 68 -3.69 73.05 -56.40
N GLU A 69 -3.98 73.72 -55.29
CA GLU A 69 -4.16 73.07 -54.00
C GLU A 69 -5.31 72.05 -54.06
N ASP A 70 -6.45 72.45 -54.63
CA ASP A 70 -7.60 71.57 -54.82
C ASP A 70 -7.27 70.41 -55.78
N ARG A 71 -6.48 70.66 -56.84
CA ARG A 71 -6.00 69.61 -57.75
C ARG A 71 -5.14 68.59 -57.03
N ILE A 72 -4.14 69.03 -56.25
CA ILE A 72 -3.23 68.13 -55.51
C ILE A 72 -3.99 67.35 -54.44
N LYS A 73 -4.95 67.97 -53.74
CA LYS A 73 -5.83 67.27 -52.79
C LYS A 73 -6.63 66.17 -53.48
N ALA A 74 -7.25 66.47 -54.61
CA ALA A 74 -8.02 65.48 -55.36
C ALA A 74 -7.13 64.32 -55.86
N GLU A 75 -5.95 64.62 -56.40
CA GLU A 75 -4.97 63.62 -56.84
C GLU A 75 -4.51 62.72 -55.67
N THR A 76 -4.25 63.32 -54.51
CA THR A 76 -3.83 62.58 -53.30
C THR A 76 -4.95 61.68 -52.77
N GLU A 77 -6.21 62.15 -52.74
CA GLU A 77 -7.34 61.32 -52.32
C GLU A 77 -7.61 60.16 -53.28
N ILE A 78 -7.45 60.39 -54.60
CA ILE A 78 -7.54 59.31 -55.60
C ILE A 78 -6.40 58.29 -55.40
N ALA A 79 -5.19 58.74 -55.10
CA ALA A 79 -4.04 57.86 -54.85
C ALA A 79 -4.15 57.09 -53.51
N LYS A 80 -4.81 57.68 -52.50
CA LYS A 80 -5.04 57.07 -51.19
C LYS A 80 -6.04 55.91 -51.25
N ALA A 81 -7.13 56.05 -52.00
CA ALA A 81 -8.16 55.01 -52.10
C ALA A 81 -7.65 53.58 -52.46
N PRO A 82 -6.79 53.38 -53.48
CA PRO A 82 -6.23 52.06 -53.77
C PRO A 82 -5.25 51.56 -52.69
N VAL A 83 -4.54 52.47 -52.01
CA VAL A 83 -3.66 52.11 -50.88
C VAL A 83 -4.48 51.60 -49.70
N ASP A 84 -5.57 52.28 -49.36
CA ASP A 84 -6.48 51.84 -48.29
C ASP A 84 -7.13 50.48 -48.64
N PHE A 85 -7.55 50.32 -49.90
CA PHE A 85 -8.12 49.06 -50.38
C PHE A 85 -7.13 47.89 -50.30
N THR A 86 -5.89 48.08 -50.78
CA THR A 86 -4.86 47.04 -50.72
C THR A 86 -4.41 46.75 -49.28
N THR A 87 -4.39 47.76 -48.41
CA THR A 87 -4.13 47.58 -46.98
C THR A 87 -5.21 46.74 -46.31
N LEU A 88 -6.48 46.96 -46.66
CA LEU A 88 -7.59 46.14 -46.17
C LEU A 88 -7.48 44.68 -46.65
N GLN A 89 -7.13 44.47 -47.92
CA GLN A 89 -6.88 43.11 -48.45
C GLN A 89 -5.74 42.41 -47.68
N LEU A 90 -4.64 43.12 -47.43
CA LEU A 90 -3.54 42.60 -46.63
C LEU A 90 -3.99 42.22 -45.22
N HIS A 91 -4.82 43.05 -44.58
CA HIS A 91 -5.34 42.75 -43.25
C HIS A 91 -6.21 41.49 -43.24
N ASN A 92 -7.08 41.32 -44.24
CA ASN A 92 -7.89 40.12 -44.41
C ASN A 92 -7.01 38.86 -44.57
N LEU A 93 -5.99 38.90 -45.43
CA LEU A 93 -5.06 37.79 -45.62
C LEU A 93 -4.23 37.49 -44.35
N MET A 94 -3.85 38.52 -43.60
CA MET A 94 -3.17 38.35 -42.30
C MET A 94 -4.08 37.65 -41.29
N TYR A 95 -5.37 37.96 -41.24
CA TYR A 95 -6.32 37.24 -40.39
C TYR A 95 -6.46 35.78 -40.81
N GLU A 96 -6.61 35.52 -42.10
CA GLU A 96 -6.73 34.17 -42.64
C GLU A 96 -5.48 33.33 -42.33
N LYS A 97 -4.28 33.88 -42.58
CA LYS A 97 -3.01 33.26 -42.20
C LYS A 97 -2.98 32.94 -40.70
N ASN A 98 -3.33 33.89 -39.86
CA ASN A 98 -3.32 33.69 -38.41
C ASN A 98 -4.36 32.65 -37.96
N HIS A 99 -5.52 32.60 -38.62
CA HIS A 99 -6.53 31.58 -38.39
C HIS A 99 -6.00 30.18 -38.72
N TYR A 100 -5.39 30.00 -39.90
CA TYR A 100 -4.78 28.72 -40.27
C TYR A 100 -3.61 28.34 -39.38
N LEU A 101 -2.74 29.29 -38.99
CA LEU A 101 -1.65 29.02 -38.05
C LEU A 101 -2.18 28.55 -36.69
N LYS A 102 -3.28 29.16 -36.19
CA LYS A 102 -3.96 28.69 -34.98
C LYS A 102 -4.52 27.28 -35.18
N GLY A 103 -5.17 27.00 -36.32
CA GLY A 103 -5.67 25.67 -36.66
C GLY A 103 -4.56 24.61 -36.70
N ILE A 104 -3.46 24.89 -37.40
CA ILE A 104 -2.28 24.02 -37.47
C ILE A 104 -1.70 23.78 -36.08
N LYS A 105 -1.60 24.82 -35.24
CA LYS A 105 -1.12 24.69 -33.87
C LYS A 105 -2.03 23.77 -33.06
N THR A 106 -3.35 23.96 -33.11
CA THR A 106 -4.31 23.07 -32.44
C THR A 106 -4.17 21.62 -32.90
N CYS A 107 -3.99 21.39 -34.21
CA CYS A 107 -3.76 20.05 -34.75
C CYS A 107 -2.42 19.44 -34.32
N ARG A 108 -1.35 20.25 -34.20
CA ARG A 108 -0.03 19.78 -33.75
C ARG A 108 0.04 19.55 -32.24
N ASP A 109 -0.68 20.35 -31.47
CA ASP A 109 -0.79 20.24 -30.01
C ASP A 109 -1.73 19.09 -29.61
N PHE A 110 -2.40 18.45 -30.58
CA PHE A 110 -3.17 17.23 -30.34
C PHE A 110 -2.25 16.14 -29.80
N ARG A 111 -2.42 15.80 -28.53
CA ARG A 111 -1.85 14.59 -27.94
C ARG A 111 -2.91 13.50 -27.91
N SER A 112 -2.54 12.33 -28.42
CA SER A 112 -3.38 11.14 -28.24
C SER A 112 -3.48 10.81 -26.74
N LYS A 113 -4.50 10.02 -26.36
CA LYS A 113 -4.70 9.58 -24.97
C LYS A 113 -3.49 8.84 -24.38
N TYR A 114 -2.62 8.30 -25.23
CA TYR A 114 -1.45 7.53 -24.84
C TYR A 114 -0.25 7.94 -25.70
N PRO A 115 0.44 9.05 -25.35
CA PRO A 115 1.54 9.57 -26.15
C PRO A 115 2.80 8.71 -26.03
N ASP A 116 3.08 8.16 -24.84
CA ASP A 116 4.27 7.37 -24.55
C ASP A 116 3.85 6.00 -24.01
N ILE A 117 3.37 5.13 -24.90
CA ILE A 117 3.13 3.73 -24.54
C ILE A 117 4.49 3.03 -24.52
N GLU A 118 4.89 2.52 -23.35
CA GLU A 118 6.00 1.58 -23.26
C GLU A 118 5.63 0.31 -24.03
N LEU A 119 6.30 0.12 -25.17
CA LEU A 119 6.11 -1.04 -26.03
C LEU A 119 7.26 -2.02 -25.85
N VAL A 120 6.99 -3.30 -26.12
CA VAL A 120 7.99 -4.37 -26.18
C VAL A 120 9.14 -3.94 -27.10
N PRO A 121 10.41 -4.06 -26.66
CA PRO A 121 11.57 -3.70 -27.47
C PRO A 121 11.54 -4.36 -28.85
N GLU A 122 12.12 -3.70 -29.85
CA GLU A 122 12.07 -4.18 -31.22
C GLU A 122 12.77 -5.54 -31.37
N GLU A 123 13.85 -5.75 -30.61
CA GLU A 123 14.61 -7.00 -30.62
C GLU A 123 13.77 -8.19 -30.15
N GLU A 124 12.92 -7.98 -29.14
CA GLU A 124 12.03 -9.01 -28.62
C GLU A 124 10.86 -9.26 -29.58
N TYR A 125 10.32 -8.19 -30.17
CA TYR A 125 9.28 -8.30 -31.19
C TYR A 125 9.77 -9.12 -32.40
N PHE A 126 10.95 -8.82 -32.95
CA PHE A 126 11.46 -9.55 -34.11
C PHE A 126 11.77 -11.02 -33.81
N LYS A 127 12.17 -11.35 -32.59
CA LYS A 127 12.43 -12.73 -32.17
C LYS A 127 11.14 -13.52 -31.91
N ASN A 128 10.19 -12.94 -31.20
CA ASN A 128 9.09 -13.68 -30.59
C ASN A 128 7.73 -13.47 -31.28
N ALA A 129 7.59 -12.47 -32.15
CA ALA A 129 6.32 -12.23 -32.83
C ALA A 129 6.03 -13.32 -33.88
N PRO A 130 4.78 -13.82 -33.96
CA PRO A 130 4.33 -14.73 -35.01
C PRO A 130 4.46 -14.12 -36.41
N ASP A 131 4.73 -14.97 -37.40
CA ASP A 131 4.90 -14.54 -38.80
C ASP A 131 3.64 -13.93 -39.41
N ASP A 132 2.45 -14.34 -38.94
CA ASP A 132 1.15 -13.77 -39.33
C ASP A 132 1.05 -12.26 -39.01
N ILE A 133 1.69 -11.81 -37.92
CA ILE A 133 1.73 -10.39 -37.55
C ILE A 133 2.85 -9.66 -38.30
N LYS A 134 4.01 -10.31 -38.50
CA LYS A 134 5.16 -9.72 -39.19
C LYS A 134 4.86 -9.46 -40.67
N GLY A 135 4.19 -10.39 -41.34
CA GLY A 135 3.92 -10.35 -42.77
C GLY A 135 2.79 -9.40 -43.20
N LYS A 136 1.98 -8.91 -42.25
CA LYS A 136 0.80 -8.10 -42.57
C LYS A 136 1.15 -6.62 -42.71
N VAL A 137 1.00 -6.03 -43.90
CA VAL A 137 1.16 -4.58 -44.10
C VAL A 137 -0.12 -3.86 -43.66
N LEU A 138 0.01 -2.99 -42.67
CA LEU A 138 -1.08 -2.22 -42.04
C LEU A 138 -1.03 -0.74 -42.42
N ALA A 139 0.14 -0.20 -42.74
CA ALA A 139 0.31 1.19 -43.15
C ALA A 139 1.32 1.38 -44.29
N THR A 140 1.20 2.50 -45.00
CA THR A 140 2.11 2.89 -46.10
C THR A 140 3.47 3.34 -45.60
N ASP A 141 3.52 3.99 -44.43
CA ASP A 141 4.78 4.40 -43.80
C ASP A 141 5.37 3.25 -42.98
N ALA A 142 6.66 2.97 -43.18
CA ALA A 142 7.34 1.83 -42.57
C ALA A 142 7.44 1.95 -41.05
N THR A 143 7.66 3.17 -40.52
CA THR A 143 7.78 3.38 -39.07
C THR A 143 6.44 3.22 -38.37
N HIS A 144 5.38 3.79 -38.95
CA HIS A 144 4.03 3.62 -38.45
C HIS A 144 3.54 2.17 -38.55
N ASP A 145 3.85 1.48 -39.65
CA ASP A 145 3.51 0.07 -39.86
C ASP A 145 4.14 -0.83 -38.79
N LEU A 146 5.44 -0.62 -38.50
CA LEU A 146 6.14 -1.34 -37.43
C LEU A 146 5.49 -1.09 -36.06
N MET A 147 5.12 0.15 -35.75
CA MET A 147 4.45 0.49 -34.50
C MET A 147 3.09 -0.23 -34.37
N LEU A 148 2.27 -0.23 -35.44
CA LEU A 148 0.98 -0.93 -35.44
C LEU A 148 1.14 -2.44 -35.28
N LYS A 149 2.15 -3.04 -35.90
CA LYS A 149 2.46 -4.47 -35.73
C LYS A 149 2.87 -4.80 -34.30
N ARG A 150 3.72 -3.98 -33.68
CA ARG A 150 4.12 -4.11 -32.27
C ARG A 150 2.91 -4.01 -31.33
N LEU A 151 2.03 -3.03 -31.55
CA LEU A 151 0.79 -2.88 -30.79
C LEU A 151 -0.13 -4.10 -30.91
N ASN A 152 -0.29 -4.65 -32.11
CA ASN A 152 -1.10 -5.85 -32.32
C ASN A 152 -0.50 -7.08 -31.66
N TYR A 153 0.83 -7.22 -31.69
CA TYR A 153 1.53 -8.30 -30.99
C TYR A 153 1.30 -8.24 -29.48
N GLU A 154 1.47 -7.06 -28.87
CA GLU A 154 1.20 -6.89 -27.44
C GLU A 154 -0.26 -7.12 -27.10
N LEU A 155 -1.19 -6.68 -27.93
CA LEU A 155 -2.61 -6.90 -27.72
C LEU A 155 -2.93 -8.40 -27.70
N LEU A 156 -2.31 -9.18 -28.58
CA LEU A 156 -2.44 -10.65 -28.56
C LEU A 156 -1.82 -11.24 -27.30
N GLN A 157 -0.60 -10.84 -26.94
CA GLN A 157 0.06 -11.29 -25.72
C GLN A 157 -0.77 -11.00 -24.47
N ARG A 158 -1.30 -9.77 -24.32
CA ARG A 158 -2.15 -9.38 -23.20
C ARG A 158 -3.44 -10.20 -23.16
N LYS A 159 -4.07 -10.49 -24.31
CA LYS A 159 -5.24 -11.37 -24.36
C LYS A 159 -4.93 -12.79 -23.91
N GLU A 160 -3.79 -13.35 -24.32
CA GLU A 160 -3.36 -14.68 -23.90
C GLU A 160 -3.05 -14.73 -22.41
N LEU A 161 -2.36 -13.71 -21.88
CA LEU A 161 -2.09 -13.57 -20.46
C LEU A 161 -3.37 -13.46 -19.63
N CYS A 162 -4.37 -12.69 -20.08
CA CYS A 162 -5.67 -12.62 -19.41
C CYS A 162 -6.36 -13.99 -19.38
N LYS A 163 -6.38 -14.74 -20.49
CA LYS A 163 -6.93 -16.10 -20.53
C LYS A 163 -6.20 -17.05 -19.59
N LEU A 164 -4.86 -16.96 -19.53
CA LEU A 164 -4.05 -17.77 -18.62
C LEU A 164 -4.35 -17.40 -17.16
N HIS A 165 -4.46 -16.10 -16.86
CA HIS A 165 -4.80 -15.61 -15.54
C HIS A 165 -6.17 -16.14 -15.07
N GLU A 166 -7.20 -16.07 -15.93
CA GLU A 166 -8.53 -16.63 -15.64
C GLU A 166 -8.47 -18.14 -15.34
N LYS A 167 -7.73 -18.90 -16.15
CA LYS A 167 -7.53 -20.35 -15.90
C LYS A 167 -6.84 -20.62 -14.56
N LEU A 168 -5.80 -19.85 -14.24
CA LEU A 168 -5.07 -20.00 -12.98
C LEU A 168 -5.93 -19.60 -11.77
N GLU A 169 -6.74 -18.55 -11.89
CA GLU A 169 -7.68 -18.15 -10.85
C GLU A 169 -8.76 -19.21 -10.61
N LEU A 170 -9.30 -19.83 -11.66
CA LEU A 170 -10.22 -20.97 -11.52
C LEU A 170 -9.55 -22.16 -10.80
N HIS A 171 -8.32 -22.49 -11.19
CA HIS A 171 -7.57 -23.58 -10.55
C HIS A 171 -7.29 -23.28 -9.06
N LYS A 172 -6.88 -22.05 -8.74
CA LYS A 172 -6.69 -21.58 -7.37
C LYS A 172 -7.98 -21.70 -6.55
N ARG A 173 -9.13 -21.28 -7.08
CA ARG A 173 -10.43 -21.42 -6.41
C ARG A 173 -10.75 -22.89 -6.10
N SER A 174 -10.57 -23.78 -7.07
CA SER A 174 -10.77 -25.23 -6.89
C SER A 174 -9.87 -25.80 -5.79
N LEU A 175 -8.59 -25.42 -5.78
CA LEU A 175 -7.65 -25.87 -4.73
C LEU A 175 -8.02 -25.34 -3.35
N VAL A 176 -8.42 -24.07 -3.25
CA VAL A 176 -8.88 -23.47 -1.99
C VAL A 176 -10.11 -24.20 -1.45
N GLU A 177 -11.07 -24.54 -2.32
CA GLU A 177 -12.24 -25.33 -1.94
C GLU A 177 -11.85 -26.74 -1.48
N ALA A 178 -10.97 -27.43 -2.20
CA ALA A 178 -10.47 -28.74 -1.81
C ALA A 178 -9.76 -28.71 -0.45
N ILE A 179 -8.96 -27.67 -0.19
CA ILE A 179 -8.31 -27.45 1.12
C ILE A 179 -9.37 -27.20 2.19
N ALA A 180 -10.38 -26.38 1.93
CA ALA A 180 -11.45 -26.11 2.89
C ALA A 180 -12.23 -27.40 3.24
N ASN A 181 -12.53 -28.24 2.25
CA ASN A 181 -13.20 -29.53 2.46
C ASN A 181 -12.33 -30.50 3.27
N ARG A 182 -11.02 -30.58 2.98
CA ARG A 182 -10.08 -31.37 3.79
C ARG A 182 -9.97 -30.85 5.22
N LYS A 183 -9.93 -29.52 5.42
CA LYS A 183 -9.93 -28.92 6.75
C LYS A 183 -11.21 -29.24 7.53
N LYS A 184 -12.38 -29.17 6.88
CA LYS A 184 -13.67 -29.57 7.49
C LYS A 184 -13.69 -31.05 7.88
N PHE A 185 -13.12 -31.93 7.05
CA PHE A 185 -12.98 -33.34 7.39
C PHE A 185 -12.04 -33.56 8.59
N LEU A 186 -10.89 -32.90 8.60
CA LEU A 186 -9.93 -32.98 9.71
C LEU A 186 -10.50 -32.41 11.02
N SER A 187 -11.33 -31.36 10.96
CA SER A 187 -11.95 -30.80 12.15
C SER A 187 -13.11 -31.63 12.70
N SER A 188 -13.80 -32.41 11.84
CA SER A 188 -14.85 -33.34 12.28
C SER A 188 -14.30 -34.66 12.85
N LEU A 189 -13.09 -35.05 12.42
CA LEU A 189 -12.46 -36.31 12.81
C LEU A 189 -12.28 -36.50 14.33
N PRO A 190 -11.85 -35.50 15.14
CA PRO A 190 -11.81 -35.64 16.60
C PRO A 190 -13.16 -35.98 17.22
N SER A 191 -14.25 -35.42 16.70
CA SER A 191 -15.61 -35.72 17.18
C SER A 191 -15.99 -37.17 16.86
N HIS A 192 -15.75 -37.61 15.62
CA HIS A 192 -16.00 -38.99 15.21
C HIS A 192 -15.17 -40.00 16.02
N LEU A 193 -13.88 -39.71 16.26
CA LEU A 193 -13.02 -40.54 17.09
C LEU A 193 -13.48 -40.59 18.56
N LYS A 194 -13.94 -39.47 19.13
CA LYS A 194 -14.55 -39.45 20.48
C LYS A 194 -15.80 -40.32 20.56
N SER A 195 -16.67 -40.24 19.56
CA SER A 195 -17.88 -41.07 19.47
C SER A 195 -17.53 -42.55 19.33
N LEU A 196 -16.55 -42.89 18.48
CA LEU A 196 -16.06 -44.26 18.33
C LEU A 196 -15.47 -44.80 19.64
N LYS A 197 -14.61 -44.02 20.31
CA LYS A 197 -14.04 -44.36 21.62
C LYS A 197 -15.12 -44.62 22.67
N LYS A 198 -16.19 -43.82 22.67
CA LYS A 198 -17.34 -44.01 23.57
C LYS A 198 -18.12 -45.28 23.24
N ALA A 199 -18.36 -45.55 21.95
CA ALA A 199 -19.07 -46.74 21.49
C ALA A 199 -18.29 -48.04 21.74
N SER A 200 -16.95 -48.01 21.67
CA SER A 200 -16.11 -49.19 21.95
C SER A 200 -15.96 -49.50 23.43
N LEU A 201 -16.30 -48.57 24.34
CA LEU A 201 -16.07 -48.71 25.78
C LEU A 201 -16.80 -49.91 26.42
N PRO A 202 -18.08 -50.21 26.13
CA PRO A 202 -18.77 -51.36 26.72
C PRO A 202 -18.16 -52.70 26.30
N VAL A 203 -17.75 -52.81 25.03
CA VAL A 203 -17.09 -54.01 24.51
C VAL A 203 -15.71 -54.19 25.16
N GLN A 204 -14.94 -53.10 25.33
CA GLN A 204 -13.67 -53.15 26.06
C GLN A 204 -13.84 -53.62 27.51
N GLN A 205 -14.93 -53.19 28.17
CA GLN A 205 -15.24 -53.61 29.54
C GLN A 205 -15.61 -55.10 29.60
N GLN A 206 -16.39 -55.60 28.64
CA GLN A 206 -16.80 -57.01 28.58
C GLN A 206 -15.64 -57.95 28.21
N LEU A 207 -14.74 -57.51 27.34
CA LEU A 207 -13.57 -58.28 26.92
C LEU A 207 -12.37 -58.12 27.89
N GLY A 208 -12.52 -57.38 28.99
CA GLY A 208 -11.42 -57.16 29.95
C GLY A 208 -10.24 -56.38 29.37
N ILE A 209 -10.44 -55.61 28.30
CA ILE A 209 -9.38 -54.91 27.57
C ILE A 209 -9.01 -53.63 28.34
N LEU A 210 -8.03 -53.72 29.25
CA LEU A 210 -7.61 -52.66 30.19
C LEU A 210 -6.69 -51.56 29.60
N HIS A 211 -6.73 -51.31 28.30
CA HIS A 211 -5.80 -50.36 27.65
C HIS A 211 -5.95 -48.93 28.19
N THR A 212 -7.15 -48.53 28.63
CA THR A 212 -7.37 -47.22 29.25
C THR A 212 -6.79 -47.10 30.65
N LYS A 213 -6.68 -48.20 31.42
CA LYS A 213 -6.00 -48.20 32.73
C LYS A 213 -4.49 -48.19 32.53
N LYS A 214 -3.96 -49.05 31.66
CA LYS A 214 -2.53 -49.07 31.30
C LYS A 214 -2.07 -47.68 30.82
N LEU A 215 -2.81 -47.05 29.91
CA LEU A 215 -2.43 -45.73 29.38
C LEU A 215 -2.48 -44.62 30.44
N LYS A 216 -3.43 -44.67 31.38
CA LYS A 216 -3.45 -43.74 32.54
C LYS A 216 -2.26 -43.98 33.47
N GLN A 217 -1.93 -45.24 33.74
CA GLN A 217 -0.77 -45.59 34.55
C GLN A 217 0.54 -45.17 33.87
N HIS A 218 0.68 -45.35 32.55
CA HIS A 218 1.83 -44.83 31.79
C HIS A 218 1.93 -43.29 31.86
N SER A 219 0.83 -42.57 31.67
CA SER A 219 0.83 -41.10 31.80
C SER A 219 1.14 -40.62 33.22
N ALA A 220 0.79 -41.42 34.24
CA ALA A 220 1.17 -41.14 35.62
C ALA A 220 2.64 -41.51 35.89
N ALA A 221 3.16 -42.56 35.24
CA ALA A 221 4.55 -42.99 35.35
C ALA A 221 5.52 -41.96 34.77
N GLU A 222 5.15 -41.24 33.71
CA GLU A 222 5.94 -40.12 33.15
C GLU A 222 6.22 -39.00 34.17
N LEU A 223 5.42 -38.91 35.24
CA LEU A 223 5.55 -37.90 36.30
C LEU A 223 6.23 -38.45 37.57
N LEU A 224 6.71 -39.70 37.55
CA LEU A 224 7.44 -40.29 38.67
C LEU A 224 8.89 -39.76 38.71
N PRO A 225 9.48 -39.60 39.91
CA PRO A 225 10.92 -39.37 40.07
C PRO A 225 11.74 -40.50 39.42
N PRO A 226 12.94 -40.22 38.88
CA PRO A 226 13.73 -41.23 38.17
C PRO A 226 13.93 -42.56 38.93
N PRO A 227 14.22 -42.57 40.26
CA PRO A 227 14.34 -43.82 41.00
C PRO A 227 13.04 -44.63 41.06
N LEU A 228 11.89 -43.98 41.26
CA LEU A 228 10.59 -44.64 41.29
C LEU A 228 10.12 -45.08 39.90
N TYR A 229 10.45 -44.31 38.86
CA TYR A 229 10.17 -44.68 37.48
C TYR A 229 10.93 -45.95 37.07
N ILE A 230 12.22 -46.03 37.40
CA ILE A 230 13.04 -47.22 37.14
C ILE A 230 12.43 -48.43 37.85
N LEU A 231 12.11 -48.30 39.15
CA LEU A 231 11.46 -49.35 39.92
C LEU A 231 10.17 -49.83 39.25
N TYR A 232 9.27 -48.90 38.91
CA TYR A 232 8.01 -49.22 38.22
C TYR A 232 8.25 -49.90 36.86
N SER A 233 9.21 -49.43 36.07
CA SER A 233 9.52 -50.00 34.75
C SER A 233 10.07 -51.42 34.83
N GLN A 234 10.93 -51.71 35.82
CA GLN A 234 11.51 -53.03 36.02
C GLN A 234 10.46 -54.02 36.51
N LEU A 235 9.63 -53.61 37.49
CA LEU A 235 8.53 -54.45 37.98
C LEU A 235 7.46 -54.68 36.91
N LEU A 236 7.19 -53.68 36.06
CA LEU A 236 6.31 -53.83 34.90
C LEU A 236 6.86 -54.81 33.87
N ALA A 237 8.16 -54.70 33.55
CA ALA A 237 8.82 -55.64 32.66
C ALA A 237 8.79 -57.07 33.23
N GLN A 238 9.02 -57.23 34.54
CA GLN A 238 8.98 -58.54 35.21
C GLN A 238 7.57 -59.14 35.18
N LYS A 239 6.54 -58.35 35.50
CA LYS A 239 5.13 -58.77 35.37
C LYS A 239 4.80 -59.24 33.95
N GLU A 240 5.17 -58.46 32.93
CA GLU A 240 4.82 -58.79 31.54
C GLU A 240 5.65 -59.95 30.98
N ALA A 241 6.88 -60.17 31.46
CA ALA A 241 7.77 -61.23 30.99
C ALA A 241 7.52 -62.59 31.67
N PHE A 242 7.19 -62.59 32.96
CA PHE A 242 7.08 -63.80 33.79
C PHE A 242 5.64 -64.11 34.25
N ASP A 243 4.67 -63.25 33.93
CA ASP A 243 3.26 -63.36 34.36
C ASP A 243 3.09 -63.55 35.88
N GLU A 244 4.04 -63.00 36.65
CA GLU A 244 3.99 -63.01 38.12
C GLU A 244 2.72 -62.32 38.61
N LYS A 245 2.11 -62.85 39.68
CA LYS A 245 0.88 -62.30 40.29
C LYS A 245 1.18 -61.03 41.09
N ILE A 246 1.68 -60.02 40.41
CA ILE A 246 2.01 -58.70 40.95
C ILE A 246 1.12 -57.67 40.25
N GLU A 247 0.42 -56.84 41.02
CA GLU A 247 -0.31 -55.68 40.50
C GLU A 247 0.34 -54.39 40.98
N MET A 248 0.61 -53.48 40.04
CA MET A 248 1.19 -52.18 40.34
C MET A 248 0.14 -51.10 40.16
N GLU A 249 0.04 -50.21 41.15
CA GLU A 249 -0.81 -49.03 41.08
C GLU A 249 -0.01 -47.80 41.48
N ILE A 250 -0.05 -46.76 40.63
CA ILE A 250 0.51 -45.44 40.96
C ILE A 250 -0.61 -44.66 41.63
N THR A 251 -0.44 -44.36 42.92
CA THR A 251 -1.41 -43.60 43.70
C THR A 251 -0.86 -42.23 44.06
N GLY A 252 -1.72 -41.21 44.02
CA GLY A 252 -1.34 -39.84 44.36
C GLY A 252 -2.05 -38.79 43.52
N SER A 253 -1.72 -37.53 43.81
CA SER A 253 -2.26 -36.38 43.09
C SER A 253 -1.43 -36.07 41.86
N VAL A 254 -1.93 -36.46 40.68
CA VAL A 254 -1.27 -36.20 39.38
C VAL A 254 -1.07 -34.70 39.14
N LYS A 255 -1.97 -33.85 39.67
CA LYS A 255 -1.87 -32.39 39.55
C LYS A 255 -0.70 -31.81 40.36
N ASP A 256 -0.51 -32.30 41.58
CA ASP A 256 0.59 -31.87 42.43
C ASP A 256 1.93 -32.40 41.90
N ALA A 257 1.93 -33.59 41.28
CA ALA A 257 3.08 -34.16 40.60
C ALA A 257 3.51 -33.36 39.35
N GLN A 258 2.55 -32.88 38.56
CA GLN A 258 2.82 -31.98 37.42
C GLN A 258 3.39 -30.64 37.89
N ALA A 259 2.80 -30.04 38.93
CA ALA A 259 3.31 -28.80 39.51
C ALA A 259 4.73 -28.99 40.06
N PHE A 260 5.00 -30.14 40.69
CA PHE A 260 6.30 -30.50 41.22
C PHE A 260 7.34 -30.72 40.11
N SER A 261 6.99 -31.43 39.03
CA SER A 261 7.85 -31.59 37.85
C SER A 261 8.20 -30.24 37.20
N GLN A 262 7.22 -29.34 37.07
CA GLN A 262 7.46 -27.97 36.58
C GLN A 262 8.36 -27.15 37.52
N GLN A 263 8.18 -27.28 38.85
CA GLN A 263 9.04 -26.62 39.84
C GLN A 263 10.47 -27.17 39.83
N GLN A 264 10.65 -28.47 39.61
CA GLN A 264 11.98 -29.09 39.45
C GLN A 264 12.65 -28.61 38.17
N ALA A 265 11.95 -28.63 37.03
CA ALA A 265 12.46 -28.12 35.76
C ALA A 265 12.89 -26.65 35.85
N ASN A 266 12.12 -25.82 36.56
CA ASN A 266 12.47 -24.40 36.77
C ASN A 266 13.67 -24.21 37.72
N LYS A 267 13.87 -25.09 38.70
CA LYS A 267 15.05 -25.07 39.60
C LYS A 267 16.31 -25.55 38.90
N GLU A 268 16.21 -26.56 38.03
CA GLU A 268 17.33 -27.10 37.26
C GLU A 268 17.76 -26.15 36.13
N ASN A 269 16.81 -25.41 35.54
CA ASN A 269 17.08 -24.39 34.52
C ASN A 269 17.57 -23.03 35.06
N GLY A 270 17.88 -22.90 36.36
CA GLY A 270 18.61 -21.73 36.88
C GLY A 270 17.94 -20.37 36.68
N LEU A 271 16.61 -20.27 36.67
CA LEU A 271 15.89 -18.99 36.63
C LEU A 271 15.34 -18.66 38.02
N SER A 272 16.20 -18.10 38.85
CA SER A 272 15.80 -17.27 39.98
C SER A 272 15.26 -15.94 39.45
N THR A 273 13.95 -15.84 39.24
CA THR A 273 13.28 -14.54 39.13
C THR A 273 12.23 -14.44 40.23
N ASN A 274 12.69 -13.95 41.38
CA ASN A 274 11.84 -13.16 42.26
C ASN A 274 11.58 -11.84 41.53
N MET A 275 10.43 -11.71 40.89
CA MET A 275 9.79 -10.41 40.65
C MET A 275 8.28 -10.65 40.62
N ASP A 276 7.63 -10.24 41.70
CA ASP A 276 6.21 -9.98 41.73
C ASP A 276 5.90 -8.79 40.80
N VAL A 277 5.10 -9.11 39.77
CA VAL A 277 4.02 -8.31 39.16
C VAL A 277 4.40 -7.05 38.36
N GLU A 278 4.07 -7.06 37.06
CA GLU A 278 3.13 -6.11 36.44
C GLU A 278 2.66 -6.68 35.09
N ASP A 279 1.46 -7.25 35.07
CA ASP A 279 0.72 -7.63 33.87
C ASP A 279 -0.27 -6.50 33.57
N GLU A 280 0.11 -5.60 32.67
CA GLU A 280 -0.81 -4.66 32.03
C GLU A 280 -1.59 -5.40 30.94
N ALA A 281 -2.87 -5.64 31.18
CA ALA A 281 -3.85 -5.88 30.13
C ALA A 281 -4.89 -4.73 30.16
N PRO A 282 -5.26 -4.15 29.01
CA PRO A 282 -6.23 -3.07 28.97
C PRO A 282 -7.67 -3.57 29.08
N ASP A 283 -8.46 -2.79 29.83
CA ASP A 283 -9.90 -2.87 30.09
C ASP A 283 -10.76 -3.01 28.83
N GLU A 284 -11.87 -3.77 28.96
CA GLU A 284 -13.21 -3.24 28.65
C GLU A 284 -14.25 -3.68 29.72
N ASP A 285 -14.97 -2.67 30.19
CA ASP A 285 -16.10 -2.58 31.13
C ASP A 285 -17.30 -3.52 30.75
N GLU A 286 -18.28 -3.93 31.56
CA GLU A 286 -18.94 -3.38 32.76
C GLU A 286 -19.52 -4.54 33.62
N GLY A 287 -19.68 -4.31 34.93
CA GLY A 287 -20.51 -5.17 35.77
C GLY A 287 -20.32 -4.99 37.28
N ILE A 288 -20.57 -3.79 37.81
CA ILE A 288 -20.41 -3.43 39.22
C ILE A 288 -21.39 -4.23 40.12
N GLN A 289 -20.88 -5.14 40.95
CA GLN A 289 -21.46 -5.44 42.26
C GLN A 289 -20.38 -5.59 43.35
N ARG A 290 -20.37 -4.58 44.24
CA ARG A 290 -19.45 -4.42 45.37
C ARG A 290 -19.66 -5.53 46.42
N ARG A 291 -18.67 -6.42 46.59
CA ARG A 291 -18.52 -7.23 47.82
C ARG A 291 -17.17 -6.95 48.47
N ARG A 292 -17.23 -6.34 49.66
CA ARG A 292 -16.11 -5.94 50.51
C ARG A 292 -15.29 -7.17 50.93
N LYS A 293 -14.04 -7.28 50.47
CA LYS A 293 -13.04 -8.24 50.98
C LYS A 293 -12.60 -7.79 52.37
N ARG A 294 -12.95 -8.55 53.41
CA ARG A 294 -12.27 -8.52 54.71
C ARG A 294 -11.04 -9.42 54.62
N PRO A 295 -9.82 -8.98 54.99
CA PRO A 295 -8.69 -9.87 55.11
C PRO A 295 -8.95 -10.81 56.31
N LYS A 296 -9.05 -12.11 56.04
CA LYS A 296 -9.05 -13.12 57.11
C LYS A 296 -7.64 -13.18 57.68
N LYS A 297 -7.57 -12.74 58.93
CA LYS A 297 -6.49 -12.88 59.91
C LYS A 297 -5.96 -14.32 59.88
N ASN A 298 -4.80 -14.54 59.27
CA ASN A 298 -4.05 -15.78 59.44
C ASN A 298 -3.50 -15.79 60.86
N LEU A 299 -4.14 -16.59 61.69
CA LEU A 299 -3.68 -16.95 63.02
C LEU A 299 -2.39 -17.76 62.85
N ILE A 300 -1.26 -17.13 63.14
CA ILE A 300 0.02 -17.80 63.38
C ILE A 300 -0.23 -18.75 64.55
N LYS A 301 -0.36 -20.04 64.24
CA LYS A 301 -0.36 -21.12 65.21
C LYS A 301 0.84 -21.98 64.88
N GLY A 302 1.94 -21.70 65.58
CA GLY A 302 3.17 -22.45 65.49
C GLY A 302 2.93 -23.91 65.83
N ILE A 303 3.31 -24.78 64.92
CA ILE A 303 3.65 -26.18 65.16
C ILE A 303 4.90 -26.45 64.30
N CYS A 304 6.03 -26.56 64.98
CA CYS A 304 7.24 -27.33 64.67
C CYS A 304 7.80 -27.36 63.23
N ASP A 305 8.93 -26.67 63.04
CA ASP A 305 9.86 -26.79 61.90
C ASP A 305 10.56 -28.18 61.85
N GLN A 306 9.82 -29.27 61.61
CA GLN A 306 10.37 -30.58 61.20
C GLN A 306 9.88 -31.05 59.82
N ASP A 307 8.78 -30.49 59.30
CA ASP A 307 8.20 -30.86 57.99
C ASP A 307 9.02 -30.37 56.78
N GLY A 308 10.04 -29.55 57.02
CA GLY A 308 10.94 -29.10 55.97
C GLY A 308 11.79 -30.22 55.38
N ILE A 309 12.18 -31.23 56.15
CA ILE A 309 13.13 -32.27 55.71
C ILE A 309 12.40 -33.45 55.06
N GLN A 310 11.15 -33.69 55.46
CA GLN A 310 10.32 -34.83 55.07
C GLN A 310 9.34 -34.49 53.92
N GLN A 311 9.80 -33.75 52.91
CA GLN A 311 8.99 -33.49 51.72
C GLN A 311 8.98 -34.73 50.81
N SER A 312 7.93 -35.55 50.92
CA SER A 312 7.69 -36.69 50.05
C SER A 312 7.12 -36.27 48.70
N HIS A 313 7.39 -37.07 47.68
CA HIS A 313 6.83 -36.89 46.35
C HIS A 313 5.31 -37.16 46.35
N PRO A 314 4.49 -36.35 45.65
CA PRO A 314 3.03 -36.50 45.62
C PRO A 314 2.51 -37.78 44.97
N LEU A 315 3.36 -38.50 44.20
CA LEU A 315 3.08 -39.83 43.66
C LEU A 315 3.86 -40.90 44.42
N LYS A 316 3.16 -42.00 44.71
CA LYS A 316 3.65 -43.20 45.38
C LYS A 316 3.39 -44.41 44.47
N VAL A 317 4.31 -45.37 44.48
CA VAL A 317 4.14 -46.64 43.75
C VAL A 317 3.70 -47.70 44.75
N ILE A 318 2.54 -48.30 44.52
CA ILE A 318 2.03 -49.40 45.33
C ILE A 318 2.19 -50.69 44.54
N VAL A 319 2.76 -51.70 45.17
CA VAL A 319 2.94 -53.03 44.61
C VAL A 319 2.15 -54.01 45.48
N HIS A 320 1.17 -54.66 44.88
CA HIS A 320 0.39 -55.73 45.48
C HIS A 320 0.96 -57.07 45.01
N ILE A 321 1.42 -57.88 45.95
CA ILE A 321 1.92 -59.23 45.71
C ILE A 321 0.82 -60.20 46.16
N PHE A 322 0.43 -61.11 45.28
CA PHE A 322 -0.60 -62.11 45.56
C PHE A 322 0.00 -63.50 45.78
N ASP A 323 -0.65 -64.30 46.62
CA ASP A 323 -0.22 -65.68 46.91
C ASP A 323 -0.44 -66.62 45.70
N ASP A 324 0.43 -67.62 45.58
CA ASP A 324 0.41 -68.60 44.51
C ASP A 324 -0.57 -69.75 44.74
N GLU A 325 -1.08 -69.93 45.97
CA GLU A 325 -1.99 -71.03 46.34
C GLU A 325 -3.38 -70.92 45.67
N ASP A 326 -3.65 -71.88 44.79
CA ASP A 326 -4.89 -72.06 44.03
C ASP A 326 -6.06 -72.46 44.95
N SER A 327 -6.92 -71.51 45.36
CA SER A 327 -8.33 -71.80 45.65
C SER A 327 -9.24 -70.56 45.75
N GLN A 328 -10.13 -70.45 44.76
CA GLN A 328 -11.40 -69.70 44.75
C GLN A 328 -11.36 -68.15 44.73
N ALA A 329 -11.66 -67.64 43.53
CA ALA A 329 -12.37 -66.40 43.18
C ALA A 329 -11.81 -65.01 43.58
N LYS A 330 -10.85 -64.88 44.50
CA LYS A 330 -10.05 -63.65 44.70
C LYS A 330 -8.66 -64.01 45.21
N PRO A 331 -7.56 -63.62 44.52
CA PRO A 331 -6.22 -63.82 45.06
C PRO A 331 -6.10 -63.06 46.38
N LEU A 332 -5.70 -63.76 47.44
CA LEU A 332 -5.44 -63.16 48.73
C LEU A 332 -4.20 -62.28 48.57
N ASN A 333 -4.34 -60.98 48.89
CA ASN A 333 -3.24 -60.03 48.87
C ASN A 333 -2.26 -60.42 49.97
N LEU A 334 -1.12 -60.99 49.58
CA LEU A 334 -0.08 -61.50 50.48
C LEU A 334 0.65 -60.33 51.14
N MET A 335 0.97 -59.30 50.35
CA MET A 335 1.72 -58.15 50.84
C MET A 335 1.50 -56.93 49.95
N THR A 336 1.28 -55.78 50.59
CA THR A 336 1.24 -54.48 49.89
C THR A 336 2.43 -53.63 50.28
N LEU A 337 3.28 -53.35 49.29
CA LEU A 337 4.46 -52.49 49.43
C LEU A 337 4.16 -51.10 48.89
N LYS A 338 4.38 -50.08 49.72
CA LYS A 338 4.24 -48.67 49.35
C LYS A 338 5.62 -48.04 49.24
N PHE A 339 6.01 -47.65 48.03
CA PHE A 339 7.24 -46.93 47.76
C PHE A 339 6.98 -45.42 47.74
N GLU A 340 7.67 -44.72 48.63
CA GLU A 340 7.64 -43.27 48.76
C GLU A 340 9.02 -42.69 48.48
N TYR A 341 9.08 -41.57 47.76
CA TYR A 341 10.35 -40.90 47.47
C TYR A 341 10.47 -39.61 48.29
N LEU A 342 11.52 -39.52 49.09
CA LEU A 342 11.87 -38.33 49.85
C LEU A 342 12.81 -37.45 49.04
N VAL A 343 12.27 -36.38 48.48
CA VAL A 343 12.93 -35.54 47.46
C VAL A 343 14.23 -34.91 47.99
N LYS A 344 14.21 -34.40 49.22
CA LYS A 344 15.35 -33.68 49.81
C LYS A 344 16.48 -34.60 50.29
N LEU A 345 16.15 -35.87 50.56
CA LEU A 345 17.11 -36.87 51.03
C LEU A 345 17.59 -37.78 49.89
N ASN A 346 16.93 -37.75 48.73
CA ASN A 346 17.17 -38.64 47.59
C ASN A 346 17.12 -40.13 47.99
N VAL A 347 16.16 -40.48 48.85
CA VAL A 347 15.95 -41.84 49.35
C VAL A 347 14.56 -42.31 48.96
N VAL A 348 14.47 -43.57 48.50
CA VAL A 348 13.22 -44.31 48.33
C VAL A 348 12.98 -45.11 49.61
N CYS A 349 11.85 -44.87 50.27
CA CYS A 349 11.40 -45.61 51.44
C CYS A 349 10.33 -46.61 51.03
N VAL A 350 10.36 -47.81 51.63
CA VAL A 350 9.32 -48.83 51.46
C VAL A 350 8.58 -48.99 52.78
N GLY A 351 7.25 -48.93 52.73
CA GLY A 351 6.36 -49.23 53.85
C GLY A 351 5.50 -50.45 53.52
N VAL A 352 5.33 -51.35 54.47
CA VAL A 352 4.43 -52.50 54.35
C VAL A 352 3.10 -52.11 54.99
N GLU A 353 1.99 -52.27 54.27
CA GLU A 353 0.66 -52.07 54.82
C GLU A 353 -0.01 -53.44 54.99
N GLU A 354 0.18 -54.07 56.16
CA GLU A 354 -0.55 -55.28 56.54
C GLU A 354 -1.81 -54.92 57.31
N THR A 355 -2.92 -55.61 56.98
CA THR A 355 -4.23 -55.37 57.56
C THR A 355 -4.48 -56.02 58.92
N ASP A 356 -3.56 -56.82 59.48
CA ASP A 356 -3.71 -57.34 60.84
C ASP A 356 -2.35 -57.62 61.51
N HIS A 357 -2.16 -57.04 62.71
CA HIS A 357 -1.09 -57.32 63.70
C HIS A 357 0.38 -56.93 63.39
N GLY A 358 0.70 -55.66 63.59
CA GLY A 358 1.73 -55.25 64.58
C GLY A 358 3.18 -55.69 64.39
N SER A 359 3.68 -55.89 63.16
CA SER A 359 5.09 -56.24 62.92
C SER A 359 5.71 -55.29 61.89
N TYR A 360 6.41 -54.24 62.35
CA TYR A 360 7.11 -53.29 61.47
C TYR A 360 8.40 -53.87 60.82
N ASP A 361 8.73 -55.15 61.05
CA ASP A 361 10.06 -55.71 60.80
C ASP A 361 10.15 -56.82 59.73
N ILE A 362 9.10 -57.04 58.93
CA ILE A 362 9.03 -58.18 57.99
C ILE A 362 10.16 -58.15 56.93
N LEU A 363 10.62 -56.96 56.54
CA LEU A 363 11.64 -56.77 55.50
C LEU A 363 13.01 -56.35 56.05
N CYS A 364 13.17 -56.24 57.37
CA CYS A 364 14.33 -55.60 57.99
C CYS A 364 15.63 -56.44 57.92
N ASN A 365 15.57 -57.70 57.49
CA ASN A 365 16.72 -58.61 57.38
C ASN A 365 16.77 -59.40 56.05
N LEU A 366 16.25 -58.84 54.97
CA LEU A 366 16.29 -59.49 53.64
C LEU A 366 17.72 -59.68 53.11
N PHE A 367 18.63 -58.77 53.48
CA PHE A 367 20.03 -58.84 53.14
C PHE A 367 20.86 -58.92 54.45
N PRO A 368 21.88 -59.79 54.50
CA PRO A 368 22.66 -60.06 55.72
C PRO A 368 23.54 -58.90 56.18
#